data_AF-A0A249STZ3-F1
#
_entry.id   AF-A0A249STZ3-F1
#
_cell.length_a   1.000
_cell.length_b   1.000
_cell.length_c   1.000
_cell.angle_alpha   90.00
_cell.angle_beta   90.00
_cell.angle_gamma   90.00
#
_symmetry.space_group_name_H-M   'P 1'
#
loop_
_entity.id
_entity.type
_entity.pdbx_description
1 polymer ?
#
loop_
_entity_poly.entity_id
_entity_poly.type
_entity_poly.pdbx_seq_one_letter_code
_entity_poly.pdbx_strand_id
1 'polypeptide(L)'
;MRKQFLLIKLMIMACLMNGMMLGANAQTKAPAFDASRLKASWGLVENNHQGKRQFLSAFTFVNNGKTPLPASGWQLYFNFVRSVKPGTTSTGMKAEHVNGDLYKLTPTADFKGLKPGESFRVEFVCDAWVVNFTDAPGGLYLVWDNQPEKGHALPEPQVLPSTEARRLPATPGIRSPR
;
A
#
# COMPACT_ATOMS: atom_id res chain seq x y z
N MET A 1 70.30 -30.71 -23.90
CA MET A 1 68.83 -30.71 -24.15
C MET A 1 67.96 -30.99 -22.91
N ARG A 2 68.33 -31.87 -21.96
CA ARG A 2 67.48 -32.17 -20.78
C ARG A 2 67.41 -31.08 -19.70
N LYS A 3 68.39 -30.17 -19.59
CA LYS A 3 68.39 -29.07 -18.59
C LYS A 3 67.56 -27.84 -19.00
N GLN A 4 67.41 -27.57 -20.30
CA GLN A 4 66.59 -26.44 -20.83
C GLN A 4 65.08 -26.67 -20.64
N PHE A 5 64.62 -27.92 -20.67
CA PHE A 5 63.21 -28.26 -20.46
C PHE A 5 62.75 -28.15 -19.00
N LEU A 6 63.67 -28.23 -18.03
CA LEU A 6 63.34 -28.14 -16.60
C LEU A 6 63.15 -26.67 -16.15
N LEU A 7 63.94 -25.75 -16.71
CA LEU A 7 63.83 -24.31 -16.43
C LEU A 7 62.55 -23.68 -17.02
N ILE A 8 62.07 -24.18 -18.16
CA ILE A 8 60.82 -23.69 -18.78
C ILE A 8 59.57 -24.17 -18.02
N LYS A 9 59.59 -25.38 -17.44
CA LYS A 9 58.51 -25.85 -16.55
C LYS A 9 58.46 -25.10 -15.21
N LEU A 10 59.60 -24.62 -14.72
CA LEU A 10 59.66 -23.85 -13.47
C LEU A 10 59.16 -22.41 -13.62
N MET A 11 59.23 -21.81 -14.81
CA MET A 11 58.68 -20.46 -15.06
C MET A 11 57.19 -20.43 -15.38
N ILE A 12 56.59 -21.53 -15.85
CA ILE A 12 55.13 -21.59 -16.12
C ILE A 12 54.32 -21.81 -14.83
N MET A 13 54.93 -22.39 -13.79
CA MET A 13 54.28 -22.62 -12.49
C MET A 13 54.16 -21.34 -11.62
N ALA A 14 54.91 -20.28 -11.94
CA ALA A 14 54.97 -19.06 -11.13
C ALA A 14 53.99 -17.95 -11.55
N CYS A 15 53.26 -18.10 -12.67
CA CYS A 15 52.34 -17.07 -13.17
C CYS A 15 50.85 -17.31 -12.87
N LEU A 16 50.48 -18.39 -12.18
CA LEU A 16 49.08 -18.72 -11.88
C LEU A 16 48.59 -18.28 -10.49
N MET A 17 49.37 -17.47 -9.77
CA MET A 17 48.99 -16.94 -8.44
C MET A 17 48.96 -15.40 -8.40
N ASN A 18 48.44 -14.76 -9.44
CA ASN A 18 48.15 -13.33 -9.41
C ASN A 18 46.64 -13.08 -9.33
N GLY A 19 46.18 -12.89 -8.09
CA GLY A 19 45.22 -11.84 -7.77
C GLY A 19 43.79 -12.00 -8.27
N MET A 20 43.08 -13.04 -7.83
CA MET A 20 41.62 -12.99 -7.80
C MET A 20 41.20 -12.17 -6.57
N MET A 21 41.37 -10.84 -6.65
CA MET A 21 40.74 -9.90 -5.73
C MET A 21 39.24 -9.93 -6.02
N LEU A 22 38.51 -10.77 -5.28
CA LEU A 22 37.05 -10.68 -5.18
C LEU A 22 36.73 -9.31 -4.56
N GLY A 23 36.50 -8.31 -5.42
CA GLY A 23 35.89 -7.06 -5.02
C GLY A 23 34.51 -7.37 -4.44
N ALA A 24 34.40 -7.37 -3.12
CA ALA A 24 33.12 -7.39 -2.45
C ALA A 24 32.42 -6.06 -2.75
N ASN A 25 31.66 -6.00 -3.83
CA ASN A 25 30.63 -4.98 -3.99
C ASN A 25 29.61 -5.22 -2.88
N ALA A 26 29.80 -4.52 -1.75
CA ALA A 26 28.74 -4.35 -0.78
C ALA A 26 27.64 -3.55 -1.49
N GLN A 27 26.72 -4.26 -2.14
CA GLN A 27 25.51 -3.69 -2.68
C GLN A 27 24.76 -3.11 -1.48
N THR A 28 24.87 -1.79 -1.27
CA THR A 28 24.04 -1.07 -0.32
C THR A 28 22.60 -1.34 -0.72
N LYS A 29 21.96 -2.27 -0.02
CA LYS A 29 20.55 -2.62 -0.23
C LYS A 29 19.78 -1.31 -0.15
N ALA A 30 19.01 -0.99 -1.18
CA ALA A 30 18.18 0.21 -1.17
C ALA A 30 17.38 0.25 0.13
N PRO A 31 17.24 1.42 0.78
CA PRO A 31 16.52 1.52 2.05
C PRO A 31 15.11 0.95 1.86
N ALA A 32 14.66 0.14 2.82
CA ALA A 32 13.31 -0.41 2.80
C ALA A 32 12.26 0.71 2.86
N PHE A 33 11.07 0.46 2.31
CA PHE A 33 9.96 1.39 2.45
C PHE A 33 9.50 1.45 3.91
N ASP A 34 9.37 2.66 4.45
CA ASP A 34 8.90 2.91 5.81
C ASP A 34 7.40 3.22 5.79
N ALA A 35 6.59 2.25 6.25
CA ALA A 35 5.13 2.37 6.26
C ALA A 35 4.62 3.56 7.11
N SER A 36 5.37 4.00 8.12
CA SER A 36 5.00 5.17 8.93
C SER A 36 4.99 6.48 8.12
N ARG A 37 5.63 6.47 6.94
CA ARG A 37 5.69 7.60 6.00
C ARG A 37 4.57 7.57 4.96
N LEU A 38 3.79 6.50 4.89
CA LEU A 38 2.59 6.42 4.06
C LEU A 38 1.41 6.98 4.87
N LYS A 39 1.01 8.22 4.59
CA LYS A 39 -0.13 8.83 5.27
C LYS A 39 -1.41 8.58 4.48
N ALA A 40 -2.49 8.32 5.19
CA ALA A 40 -3.82 8.20 4.61
C ALA A 40 -4.70 9.38 5.04
N SER A 41 -5.58 9.80 4.16
CA SER A 41 -6.79 10.54 4.51
C SER A 41 -8.00 9.79 3.99
N TRP A 42 -9.12 9.91 4.69
CA TRP A 42 -10.36 9.24 4.34
C TRP A 42 -11.50 10.25 4.26
N GLY A 43 -12.41 10.07 3.29
CA GLY A 43 -13.62 10.87 3.21
C GLY A 43 -14.76 10.13 2.51
N LEU A 44 -15.98 10.50 2.89
CA LEU A 44 -17.18 10.22 2.10
C LEU A 44 -17.10 11.00 0.79
N VAL A 45 -17.28 10.31 -0.34
CA VAL A 45 -17.36 10.95 -1.66
C VAL A 45 -18.80 11.34 -1.96
N GLU A 46 -19.71 10.37 -1.86
CA GLU A 46 -21.14 10.60 -2.05
C GLU A 46 -21.97 9.52 -1.36
N ASN A 47 -23.12 9.92 -0.82
CA ASN A 47 -24.18 8.99 -0.42
C ASN A 47 -25.13 8.70 -1.59
N ASN A 48 -25.94 7.65 -1.48
CA ASN A 48 -26.87 7.23 -2.55
C ASN A 48 -26.17 6.96 -3.89
N HIS A 49 -24.94 6.45 -3.86
CA HIS A 49 -24.11 6.27 -5.05
C HIS A 49 -24.85 5.42 -6.09
N GLN A 50 -24.97 5.93 -7.32
CA GLN A 50 -25.77 5.34 -8.42
C GLN A 50 -27.26 5.17 -8.11
N GLY A 51 -27.84 6.00 -7.24
CA GLY A 51 -29.26 5.93 -6.87
C GLY A 51 -29.62 4.71 -6.02
N LYS A 52 -28.63 4.04 -5.43
CA LYS A 52 -28.79 2.83 -4.62
C LYS A 52 -28.48 3.13 -3.16
N ARG A 53 -28.93 2.24 -2.26
CA ARG A 53 -28.67 2.29 -0.82
C ARG A 53 -27.22 1.92 -0.46
N GLN A 54 -26.27 2.67 -1.01
CA GLN A 54 -24.83 2.50 -0.91
C GLN A 54 -24.15 3.88 -0.94
N PHE A 55 -22.90 3.95 -0.51
CA PHE A 55 -22.10 5.17 -0.58
C PHE A 55 -20.75 4.89 -1.22
N LEU A 56 -20.14 5.93 -1.80
CA LEU A 56 -18.80 5.89 -2.34
C LEU A 56 -17.85 6.46 -1.29
N SER A 57 -16.89 5.64 -0.89
CA SER A 57 -15.85 5.95 0.10
C SER A 57 -14.52 6.17 -0.61
N ALA A 58 -13.65 7.03 -0.08
CA ALA A 58 -12.32 7.18 -0.63
C ALA A 58 -11.23 7.28 0.43
N PHE A 59 -10.13 6.57 0.18
CA PHE A 59 -8.83 6.91 0.77
C PHE A 59 -7.99 7.70 -0.23
N THR A 60 -7.19 8.63 0.27
CA THR A 60 -6.04 9.19 -0.45
C THR A 60 -4.79 8.89 0.35
N PHE A 61 -3.82 8.22 -0.28
CA PHE A 61 -2.54 7.88 0.32
C PHE A 61 -1.45 8.78 -0.25
N VAL A 62 -0.54 9.25 0.61
CA VAL A 62 0.60 10.10 0.23
C VAL A 62 1.89 9.48 0.75
N ASN A 63 2.86 9.25 -0.14
CA ASN A 63 4.19 8.81 0.25
C ASN A 63 5.02 10.02 0.71
N ASN A 64 5.10 10.25 2.02
CA ASN A 64 5.95 11.29 2.60
C ASN A 64 7.37 10.79 2.93
N GLY A 65 7.73 9.60 2.43
CA GLY A 65 9.04 8.98 2.62
C GLY A 65 10.05 9.42 1.57
N LYS A 66 11.21 8.73 1.56
CA LYS A 66 12.26 8.90 0.54
C LYS A 66 12.37 7.68 -0.40
N THR A 67 11.68 6.60 -0.07
CA THR A 67 11.69 5.35 -0.82
C THR A 67 10.35 5.21 -1.56
N PRO A 68 10.32 4.78 -2.84
CA PRO A 68 9.06 4.49 -3.52
C PRO A 68 8.34 3.29 -2.90
N LEU A 69 7.01 3.34 -2.84
CA LEU A 69 6.19 2.15 -2.62
C LEU A 69 6.13 1.39 -3.96
N PRO A 70 6.49 0.10 -4.01
CA PRO A 70 6.54 -0.65 -5.26
C PRO A 70 5.14 -0.89 -5.85
N ALA A 71 5.08 -1.24 -7.12
CA ALA A 71 3.85 -1.50 -7.86
C ALA A 71 3.07 -2.74 -7.38
N SER A 72 3.73 -3.66 -6.67
CA SER A 72 3.15 -4.91 -6.18
C SER A 72 3.98 -5.45 -5.00
N GLY A 73 3.60 -6.62 -4.48
CA GLY A 73 4.34 -7.29 -3.41
C GLY A 73 3.86 -6.91 -2.00
N TRP A 74 2.72 -6.22 -1.89
CA TRP A 74 2.17 -5.75 -0.62
C TRP A 74 0.64 -5.68 -0.65
N GLN A 75 0.06 -5.66 0.55
CA GLN A 75 -1.37 -5.50 0.79
C GLN A 75 -1.57 -4.48 1.90
N LEU A 76 -2.62 -3.64 1.79
CA LEU A 76 -3.03 -2.72 2.84
C LEU A 76 -4.29 -3.26 3.52
N TYR A 77 -4.23 -3.45 4.83
CA TYR A 77 -5.35 -3.88 5.64
C TYR A 77 -5.91 -2.71 6.44
N PHE A 78 -7.20 -2.76 6.74
CA PHE A 78 -7.90 -1.76 7.53
C PHE A 78 -9.17 -2.32 8.16
N ASN A 79 -9.58 -1.78 9.30
CA ASN A 79 -10.85 -2.08 9.92
C ASN A 79 -11.89 -1.04 9.50
N PHE A 80 -13.08 -1.51 9.14
CA PHE A 80 -14.19 -0.64 8.76
C PHE A 80 -15.52 -1.27 9.16
N VAL A 81 -16.29 -0.54 9.97
CA VAL A 81 -17.61 -0.99 10.43
C VAL A 81 -18.66 -1.06 9.32
N ARG A 82 -18.35 -0.50 8.14
CA ARG A 82 -19.21 -0.49 6.96
C ARG A 82 -18.80 -1.60 6.01
N SER A 83 -19.79 -2.29 5.44
CA SER A 83 -19.54 -3.38 4.50
C SER A 83 -19.00 -2.86 3.17
N VAL A 84 -17.74 -3.15 2.87
CA VAL A 84 -17.11 -2.82 1.58
C VAL A 84 -17.50 -3.86 0.54
N LYS A 85 -17.94 -3.42 -0.64
CA LYS A 85 -18.19 -4.30 -1.78
C LYS A 85 -16.87 -4.78 -2.37
N PRO A 86 -16.63 -6.10 -2.47
CA PRO A 86 -15.42 -6.62 -3.11
C PRO A 86 -15.37 -6.25 -4.59
N GLY A 87 -14.17 -6.00 -5.11
CA GLY A 87 -13.97 -5.72 -6.53
C GLY A 87 -12.79 -4.81 -6.84
N THR A 88 -12.52 -4.65 -8.12
CA THR A 88 -11.51 -3.69 -8.61
C THR A 88 -12.03 -2.27 -8.43
N THR A 89 -11.21 -1.41 -7.84
CA THR A 89 -11.45 0.01 -7.66
C THR A 89 -11.01 0.80 -8.90
N SER A 90 -11.45 2.05 -9.00
CA SER A 90 -11.16 2.94 -10.14
C SER A 90 -9.67 3.22 -10.38
N THR A 91 -8.79 2.92 -9.41
CA THR A 91 -7.37 3.31 -9.44
C THR A 91 -6.40 2.13 -9.35
N GLY A 92 -6.86 0.96 -9.77
CA GLY A 92 -6.00 -0.22 -9.87
C GLY A 92 -5.69 -0.86 -8.53
N MET A 93 -6.61 -0.77 -7.56
CA MET A 93 -6.60 -1.60 -6.36
C MET A 93 -7.74 -2.61 -6.42
N LYS A 94 -7.65 -3.70 -5.67
CA LYS A 94 -8.73 -4.66 -5.45
C LYS A 94 -9.11 -4.63 -3.98
N ALA A 95 -10.36 -4.32 -3.68
CA ALA A 95 -10.92 -4.38 -2.34
C ALA A 95 -11.48 -5.78 -2.06
N GLU A 96 -11.17 -6.36 -0.89
CA GLU A 96 -11.62 -7.68 -0.48
C GLU A 96 -11.97 -7.70 1.01
N HIS A 97 -13.00 -8.46 1.38
CA HIS A 97 -13.33 -8.75 2.77
C HIS A 97 -12.45 -9.90 3.28
N VAL A 98 -12.01 -9.80 4.53
CA VAL A 98 -11.17 -10.82 5.18
C VAL A 98 -11.97 -11.55 6.25
N ASN A 99 -12.36 -10.85 7.31
CA ASN A 99 -13.17 -11.39 8.40
C ASN A 99 -13.71 -10.25 9.26
N GLY A 100 -14.92 -10.37 9.82
CA GLY A 100 -15.50 -9.35 10.68
C GLY A 100 -15.52 -7.98 9.98
N ASP A 101 -14.90 -6.98 10.60
CA ASP A 101 -14.71 -5.63 10.06
C ASP A 101 -13.36 -5.43 9.33
N LEU A 102 -12.57 -6.49 9.15
CA LEU A 102 -11.26 -6.44 8.50
C LEU A 102 -11.40 -6.59 6.98
N TYR A 103 -10.81 -5.64 6.26
CA TYR A 103 -10.74 -5.59 4.81
C TYR A 103 -9.30 -5.41 4.34
N LYS A 104 -9.07 -5.67 3.06
CA LYS A 104 -7.78 -5.39 2.41
C LYS A 104 -7.91 -4.75 1.03
N LEU A 105 -6.90 -3.97 0.69
CA LEU A 105 -6.62 -3.42 -0.63
C LEU A 105 -5.35 -4.06 -1.18
N THR A 106 -5.45 -4.67 -2.36
CA THR A 106 -4.30 -5.27 -3.06
C THR A 106 -4.05 -4.54 -4.37
N PRO A 107 -2.80 -4.15 -4.70
CA PRO A 107 -2.47 -3.59 -6.00
C PRO A 107 -2.82 -4.55 -7.14
N THR A 108 -3.42 -4.03 -8.20
CA THR A 108 -3.59 -4.73 -9.47
C THR A 108 -2.42 -4.40 -10.42
N ALA A 109 -2.41 -5.00 -11.61
CA ALA A 109 -1.42 -4.69 -12.65
C ALA A 109 -1.43 -3.22 -13.11
N ASP A 110 -2.51 -2.48 -12.84
CA ASP A 110 -2.65 -1.07 -13.22
C ASP A 110 -1.95 -0.13 -12.24
N PHE A 111 -1.70 -0.56 -11.00
CA PHE A 111 -0.95 0.25 -10.05
C PHE A 111 0.54 0.26 -10.41
N LYS A 112 1.12 1.44 -10.60
CA LYS A 112 2.51 1.60 -11.09
C LYS A 112 3.53 1.89 -9.98
N GLY A 113 3.11 1.79 -8.72
CA GLY A 113 3.90 2.22 -7.56
C GLY A 113 3.61 3.67 -7.19
N LEU A 114 4.21 4.11 -6.09
CA LEU A 114 4.05 5.47 -5.56
C LEU A 114 5.41 6.07 -5.21
N LYS A 115 5.90 7.02 -6.01
CA LYS A 115 7.18 7.67 -5.75
C LYS A 115 7.10 8.59 -4.53
N PRO A 116 8.25 8.97 -3.93
CA PRO A 116 8.29 10.01 -2.91
C PRO A 116 7.55 11.28 -3.33
N GLY A 117 6.69 11.79 -2.46
CA GLY A 117 5.87 12.98 -2.69
C GLY A 117 4.61 12.76 -3.54
N GLU A 118 4.45 11.59 -4.16
CA GLU A 118 3.24 11.28 -4.94
C GLU A 118 2.09 10.81 -4.04
N SER A 119 0.87 10.95 -4.58
CA SER A 119 -0.34 10.46 -3.96
C SER A 119 -1.13 9.57 -4.91
N PHE A 120 -1.83 8.57 -4.37
CA PHE A 120 -2.89 7.88 -5.09
C PHE A 120 -4.19 7.91 -4.29
N ARG A 121 -5.30 7.97 -4.99
CA ARG A 121 -6.64 7.91 -4.43
C ARG A 121 -7.23 6.54 -4.72
N VAL A 122 -8.02 5.96 -3.83
CA VAL A 122 -8.76 4.72 -4.06
C VAL A 122 -10.19 4.90 -3.61
N GLU A 123 -11.13 4.66 -4.52
CA GLU A 123 -12.55 4.76 -4.25
C GLU A 123 -13.18 3.37 -4.23
N PHE A 124 -14.02 3.11 -3.23
CA PHE A 124 -14.65 1.82 -3.04
C PHE A 124 -16.10 1.99 -2.55
N VAL A 125 -16.97 1.14 -3.08
CA VAL A 125 -18.41 1.19 -2.76
C VAL A 125 -18.67 0.44 -1.48
N CYS A 126 -19.50 1.02 -0.62
CA CYS A 126 -19.89 0.43 0.65
C CYS A 126 -21.41 0.41 0.79
N ASP A 127 -21.94 -0.55 1.53
CA ASP A 127 -23.38 -0.66 1.75
C ASP A 127 -23.91 0.42 2.72
N ALA A 128 -25.21 0.70 2.61
CA ALA A 128 -25.94 1.67 3.42
C ALA A 128 -25.50 3.14 3.18
N TRP A 129 -25.41 3.94 4.24
CA TRP A 129 -25.17 5.38 4.20
C TRP A 129 -24.17 5.74 5.30
N VAL A 130 -23.31 6.73 5.04
CA VAL A 130 -22.47 7.34 6.08
C VAL A 130 -23.15 8.62 6.55
N VAL A 131 -23.30 8.72 7.87
CA VAL A 131 -23.99 9.84 8.52
C VAL A 131 -23.01 10.68 9.34
N ASN A 132 -21.92 10.07 9.81
CA ASN A 132 -20.99 10.70 10.75
C ASN A 132 -19.53 10.35 10.45
N PHE A 133 -18.62 11.26 10.79
CA PHE A 133 -17.17 11.07 10.66
C PHE A 133 -16.63 9.95 11.55
N THR A 134 -17.36 9.59 12.61
CA THR A 134 -17.03 8.48 13.52
C THR A 134 -17.06 7.11 12.84
N ASP A 135 -17.67 7.02 11.65
CA ASP A 135 -17.65 5.79 10.87
C ASP A 135 -16.30 5.53 10.21
N ALA A 136 -15.37 6.49 10.22
CA ALA A 136 -14.12 6.39 9.48
C ALA A 136 -13.38 5.06 9.73
N PRO A 137 -12.82 4.45 8.68
CA PRO A 137 -11.97 3.28 8.82
C PRO A 137 -10.72 3.62 9.62
N GLY A 138 -10.17 2.64 10.32
CA GLY A 138 -8.99 2.80 11.17
C GLY A 138 -8.11 1.57 11.18
N GLY A 139 -7.05 1.60 11.98
CA GLY A 139 -6.15 0.46 12.16
C GLY A 139 -5.45 0.04 10.86
N LEU A 140 -5.02 1.01 10.04
CA LEU A 140 -4.37 0.71 8.77
C LEU A 140 -2.99 0.08 9.01
N TYR A 141 -2.70 -1.01 8.29
CA TYR A 141 -1.36 -1.60 8.28
C TYR A 141 -1.01 -2.21 6.91
N LEU A 142 0.28 -2.17 6.59
CA LEU A 142 0.84 -2.76 5.38
C LEU A 142 1.44 -4.13 5.70
N VAL A 143 1.17 -5.13 4.87
CA VAL A 143 1.79 -6.45 4.93
C VAL A 143 2.53 -6.70 3.62
N TRP A 144 3.78 -7.17 3.71
CA TRP A 144 4.55 -7.55 2.54
C TRP A 144 4.30 -9.01 2.20
N ASP A 145 4.18 -9.35 0.91
CA ASP A 145 3.93 -10.72 0.48
C ASP A 145 5.09 -11.67 0.87
N ASN A 146 6.31 -11.14 1.01
CA ASN A 146 7.49 -11.90 1.43
C ASN A 146 7.69 -11.98 2.96
N GLN A 147 6.85 -11.31 3.75
CA GLN A 147 6.82 -11.34 5.21
C GLN A 147 5.36 -11.28 5.70
N PRO A 148 4.51 -12.26 5.32
CA PRO A 148 3.07 -12.20 5.56
C PRO A 148 2.69 -12.22 7.05
N GLU A 149 3.58 -12.69 7.92
CA GLU A 149 3.41 -12.73 9.37
C GLU A 149 3.59 -11.35 10.06
N LYS A 150 4.02 -10.32 9.32
CA LYS A 150 4.36 -9.01 9.88
C LYS A 150 3.55 -7.87 9.27
N GLY A 151 2.71 -7.27 10.11
CA GLY A 151 2.04 -6.00 9.81
C GLY A 151 2.90 -4.79 10.18
N HIS A 152 2.91 -3.79 9.31
CA HIS A 152 3.55 -2.50 9.53
C HIS A 152 2.46 -1.43 9.65
N ALA A 153 2.20 -0.94 10.87
CA ALA A 153 1.17 0.05 11.12
C ALA A 153 1.44 1.36 10.35
N LEU A 154 0.38 1.92 9.77
CA LEU A 154 0.35 3.28 9.26
C LEU A 154 -0.13 4.23 10.37
N PRO A 155 0.14 5.55 10.25
CA PRO A 155 -0.54 6.54 11.06
C PRO A 155 -2.06 6.48 10.86
N GLU A 156 -2.83 6.82 11.91
CA GLU A 156 -4.29 6.93 11.80
C GLU A 156 -4.68 7.89 10.66
N PRO A 157 -5.73 7.55 9.89
CA PRO A 157 -6.10 8.32 8.72
C PRO A 157 -6.68 9.67 9.15
N GLN A 158 -6.32 10.73 8.44
CA GLN A 158 -6.98 12.01 8.60
C GLN A 158 -8.41 11.92 8.04
N VAL A 159 -9.41 12.11 8.89
CA VAL A 159 -10.80 12.17 8.45
C VAL A 159 -11.10 13.53 7.83
N LEU A 160 -11.46 13.52 6.55
CA LEU A 160 -11.83 14.72 5.81
C LEU A 160 -13.29 15.08 6.10
N PRO A 161 -13.62 16.37 6.25
CA PRO A 161 -15.00 16.79 6.40
C PRO A 161 -15.80 16.42 5.15
N SER A 162 -17.04 15.95 5.35
CA SER A 162 -17.98 15.74 4.24
C SER A 162 -18.24 17.07 3.54
N THR A 163 -18.04 17.12 2.22
CA THR A 163 -18.42 18.26 1.38
C THR A 163 -19.91 18.25 1.05
N GLU A 164 -20.60 17.12 1.23
CA GLU A 164 -22.07 17.09 1.21
C GLU A 164 -22.60 17.78 2.46
N ALA A 165 -23.44 18.82 2.26
CA ALA A 165 -24.23 19.38 3.35
C ALA A 165 -24.90 18.23 4.09
N ARG A 166 -24.74 18.16 5.43
CA ARG A 166 -25.24 17.12 6.33
C ARG A 166 -26.74 16.87 6.12
N ARG A 167 -27.12 16.18 5.06
CA ARG A 167 -28.48 15.76 4.78
C ARG A 167 -28.58 14.37 5.35
N LEU A 168 -28.96 14.33 6.63
CA LEU A 168 -29.53 13.12 7.20
C LEU A 168 -30.63 12.65 6.24
N PRO A 169 -30.71 11.35 5.91
CA PRO A 169 -31.85 10.87 5.15
C PRO A 169 -33.12 11.31 5.88
N ALA A 170 -34.02 11.98 5.16
CA ALA A 170 -35.34 12.26 5.68
C ALA A 170 -36.03 10.91 5.88
N THR A 171 -35.97 10.38 7.11
CA THR A 171 -36.85 9.28 7.48
C THR A 171 -38.24 9.89 7.52
N PRO A 172 -39.25 9.39 6.77
CA PRO A 172 -40.61 9.89 6.89
C PRO A 172 -41.02 9.85 8.38
N GLY A 173 -41.15 11.02 9.00
CA GLY A 173 -41.50 11.15 10.43
C GLY A 173 -40.38 11.58 11.39
N ILE A 174 -39.10 11.56 11.01
CA ILE A 174 -38.01 12.06 11.88
C ILE A 174 -37.58 13.45 11.42
N ARG A 175 -37.94 14.48 12.20
CA ARG A 175 -37.37 15.83 12.05
C ARG A 175 -36.13 15.93 12.94
N SER A 176 -35.05 16.50 12.40
CA SER A 176 -33.89 16.91 13.18
C SER A 176 -34.37 17.83 14.33
N PRO A 177 -33.89 17.64 15.58
CA PRO A 177 -34.14 18.62 16.63
C PRO A 177 -33.60 19.98 16.18
N ARG A 178 -34.39 21.04 16.40
CA ARG A 178 -33.99 22.42 16.15
C ARG A 178 -32.88 22.84 17.08
#